data_AF-A0A961IAD7-F1
#
_entry.id   AF-A0A961IAD7-F1
#
_cell.length_a   1.000
_cell.length_b   1.000
_cell.length_c   1.000
_cell.angle_alpha   90.00
_cell.angle_beta   90.00
_cell.angle_gamma   90.00
#
_symmetry.space_group_name_H-M   'P 1'
#
loop_
_entity.id
_entity.type
_entity.pdbx_description
1 polymer ?
#
loop_
_entity_poly.entity_id
_entity_poly.type
_entity_poly.pdbx_seq_one_letter_code
_entity_poly.pdbx_strand_id
1 'polypeptide(L)'
;NRTNYDATALIIALDRYILPILILPIACVLSLIQAMLFKIVPFLTWLHLFQSGFGSAPHVRAQIPARLIQLQVLLFLLSLLGLILSLVDATTWFRPAMVMLILNWSCLFGLLLRPGWIYYRIKSQEAST
;
A
#
# COMPACT_ATOMS: atom_id res chain seq x y z
N ASN A 1 -6.55 31.60 -36.23
CA ASN A 1 -6.79 31.92 -34.81
C ASN A 1 -7.60 30.84 -34.08
N ARG A 2 -8.76 30.38 -34.61
CA ARG A 2 -9.55 29.26 -34.02
C ARG A 2 -8.74 27.97 -33.75
N THR A 3 -7.90 27.56 -34.69
CA THR A 3 -7.05 26.36 -34.56
C THR A 3 -6.09 26.38 -33.36
N ASN A 4 -5.63 27.56 -32.94
CA ASN A 4 -4.77 27.69 -31.74
C ASN A 4 -5.57 27.60 -30.44
N TYR A 5 -6.84 28.03 -30.43
CA TYR A 5 -7.72 27.89 -29.26
C TYR A 5 -8.16 26.43 -29.06
N ASP A 6 -8.41 25.71 -30.15
CA ASP A 6 -8.77 24.28 -30.09
C ASP A 6 -7.58 23.44 -29.59
N ALA A 7 -6.36 23.75 -30.04
CA ALA A 7 -5.15 23.07 -29.59
C ALA A 7 -4.85 23.31 -28.09
N THR A 8 -5.01 24.55 -27.60
CA THR A 8 -4.79 24.87 -26.18
C THR A 8 -5.83 24.22 -25.27
N ALA A 9 -7.10 24.18 -25.69
CA ALA A 9 -8.16 23.47 -24.97
C ALA A 9 -7.90 21.96 -24.89
N LEU A 10 -7.42 21.35 -25.98
CA LEU A 10 -7.05 19.93 -26.01
C LEU A 10 -5.90 19.62 -25.04
N ILE A 11 -4.85 20.45 -25.01
CA ILE A 11 -3.69 20.25 -24.14
C ILE A 11 -4.10 20.33 -22.66
N ILE A 12 -4.93 21.32 -22.29
CA ILE A 12 -5.42 21.49 -20.92
C ILE A 12 -6.33 20.34 -20.50
N ALA A 13 -7.17 19.83 -21.42
CA ALA A 13 -7.99 18.66 -21.15
C ALA A 13 -7.12 17.41 -20.94
N LEU A 14 -6.12 17.20 -21.80
CA LEU A 14 -5.20 16.07 -21.70
C LEU A 14 -4.44 16.07 -20.37
N ASP A 15 -3.92 17.22 -19.94
CA ASP A 15 -3.17 17.39 -18.69
C ASP A 15 -3.91 16.85 -17.45
N ARG A 16 -5.24 17.05 -17.38
CA ARG A 16 -6.06 16.55 -16.26
C ARG A 16 -6.11 15.03 -16.15
N TYR A 17 -6.01 14.30 -17.26
CA TYR A 17 -6.21 12.85 -17.29
C TYR A 17 -4.89 12.07 -17.34
N ILE A 18 -3.76 12.71 -17.68
CA ILE A 18 -2.44 12.06 -17.74
C ILE A 18 -2.10 11.37 -16.41
N LEU A 19 -2.29 12.06 -15.27
CA LEU A 19 -1.93 11.53 -13.95
C LEU A 19 -2.76 10.31 -13.54
N PRO A 20 -4.11 10.32 -13.58
CA PRO A 20 -4.92 9.13 -13.34
C PRO A 20 -4.53 7.92 -14.20
N ILE A 21 -4.32 8.15 -15.50
CA ILE A 21 -4.00 7.10 -16.48
C ILE A 21 -2.65 6.44 -16.15
N LEU A 22 -1.66 7.22 -15.72
CA LEU A 22 -0.35 6.69 -15.36
C LEU A 22 -0.37 5.98 -14.00
N ILE A 23 -1.07 6.54 -13.01
CA ILE A 23 -1.06 6.03 -11.63
C ILE A 23 -1.84 4.73 -11.50
N LEU A 24 -2.96 4.57 -12.22
CA LEU A 24 -3.81 3.39 -12.13
C LEU A 24 -3.06 2.04 -12.35
N PRO A 25 -2.31 1.83 -13.45
CA PRO A 25 -1.58 0.59 -13.66
C PRO A 25 -0.46 0.39 -12.63
N ILE A 26 0.23 1.47 -12.22
CA ILE A 26 1.27 1.42 -11.20
C ILE A 26 0.67 0.95 -9.87
N ALA A 27 -0.46 1.54 -9.45
CA ALA A 27 -1.17 1.13 -8.24
C ALA A 27 -1.60 -0.34 -8.29
N CYS A 28 -2.03 -0.83 -9.46
CA CYS A 28 -2.39 -2.23 -9.67
C CYS A 28 -1.19 -3.17 -9.46
N VAL A 29 -0.05 -2.90 -10.12
CA VAL A 29 1.17 -3.71 -9.95
C VAL A 29 1.66 -3.67 -8.51
N LEU A 30 1.68 -2.49 -7.88
CA LEU A 30 2.12 -2.35 -6.50
C LEU A 30 1.20 -3.12 -5.53
N SER A 31 -0.10 -3.26 -5.81
CA SER A 31 -1.01 -4.05 -4.98
C SER A 31 -0.65 -5.55 -4.94
N LEU A 32 -0.16 -6.09 -6.06
CA LEU A 32 0.32 -7.47 -6.12
C LEU A 32 1.56 -7.65 -5.25
N ILE A 33 2.47 -6.67 -5.30
CA ILE A 33 3.67 -6.65 -4.45
C ILE A 33 3.27 -6.56 -2.97
N GLN A 34 2.29 -5.72 -2.63
CA GLN A 34 1.77 -5.61 -1.26
C GLN A 34 1.23 -6.95 -0.73
N ALA A 35 0.45 -7.67 -1.54
CA ALA A 35 -0.09 -8.98 -1.17
C ALA A 35 1.03 -9.99 -0.87
N MET A 36 2.15 -9.92 -1.60
CA MET A 36 3.33 -10.77 -1.35
C MET A 36 4.10 -10.33 -0.11
N LEU A 37 4.25 -9.03 0.14
CA LEU A 37 4.92 -8.51 1.34
C LEU A 37 4.27 -8.99 2.63
N PHE A 38 2.93 -9.05 2.70
CA PHE A 38 2.21 -9.59 3.86
C PHE A 38 2.47 -11.08 4.12
N LYS A 39 2.97 -11.82 3.13
CA LYS A 39 3.37 -13.22 3.29
C LYS A 39 4.85 -13.35 3.60
N ILE A 40 5.69 -12.63 2.85
CA ILE A 40 7.15 -12.77 2.88
C ILE A 40 7.74 -12.17 4.16
N VAL A 41 7.34 -10.97 4.56
CA VAL A 41 7.91 -10.29 5.74
C VAL A 41 7.71 -11.07 7.04
N PRO A 42 6.49 -11.52 7.41
CA PRO A 42 6.33 -12.30 8.63
C PRO A 42 6.94 -13.70 8.51
N PHE A 43 7.02 -14.28 7.30
CA PHE A 43 7.72 -15.53 7.06
C PHE A 43 9.23 -15.41 7.34
N LEU A 44 9.90 -14.39 6.80
CA LEU A 44 11.32 -14.15 7.03
C LEU A 44 11.61 -13.87 8.50
N THR A 45 10.76 -13.08 9.14
CA THR A 45 10.88 -12.78 10.58
C THR A 45 10.77 -14.05 11.41
N TRP A 46 9.79 -14.90 11.12
CA TRP A 46 9.63 -16.19 11.77
C TRP A 46 10.81 -17.14 11.50
N LEU A 47 11.25 -17.26 10.25
CA LEU A 47 12.36 -18.14 9.86
C LEU A 47 13.64 -17.75 10.60
N HIS A 48 13.93 -16.45 10.67
CA HIS A 48 15.12 -15.95 11.34
C HIS A 48 15.07 -16.22 12.85
N LEU A 49 13.92 -16.04 13.50
CA LEU A 49 13.73 -16.39 14.91
C LEU A 49 13.88 -17.90 15.14
N PHE A 50 13.28 -18.73 14.27
CA PHE A 50 13.36 -20.18 14.36
C PHE A 50 14.81 -20.69 14.23
N GLN A 51 15.57 -20.16 13.25
CA GLN A 51 16.98 -20.49 13.07
C GLN A 51 17.87 -20.01 14.22
N SER A 52 17.48 -18.93 14.90
CA SER A 52 18.21 -18.40 16.06
C SER A 52 18.00 -19.23 17.34
N GLY A 53 17.22 -20.32 17.29
CA GLY A 53 16.93 -21.16 18.45
C GLY A 53 15.68 -20.74 19.24
N PHE A 54 14.96 -19.70 18.81
CA PHE A 54 13.75 -19.21 19.47
C PHE A 54 12.54 -20.06 19.08
N GLY A 55 12.42 -21.24 19.69
CA GLY A 55 11.30 -22.18 19.48
C GLY A 55 9.93 -21.63 19.91
N SER A 56 9.89 -20.49 20.61
CA SER A 56 8.69 -19.76 21.03
C SER A 56 8.27 -18.65 20.05
N ALA A 57 8.87 -18.58 18.86
CA ALA A 57 8.55 -17.55 17.87
C ALA A 57 7.05 -17.54 17.54
N PRO A 58 6.38 -16.37 17.63
CA PRO A 58 4.96 -16.27 17.32
C PRO A 58 4.72 -16.71 15.87
N HIS A 59 3.72 -17.58 15.71
CA HIS A 59 3.32 -18.12 14.42
C HIS A 59 3.14 -16.99 13.41
N VAL A 60 3.53 -17.21 12.15
CA VAL A 60 3.52 -16.19 11.06
C VAL A 60 2.20 -15.39 11.01
N ARG A 61 1.06 -16.05 11.24
CA ARG A 61 -0.29 -15.46 11.26
C ARG A 61 -0.59 -14.57 12.47
N ALA A 62 0.16 -14.70 13.56
CA ALA A 62 0.00 -13.90 14.78
C ALA A 62 0.75 -12.55 14.71
N GLN A 63 1.70 -12.40 13.78
CA GLN A 63 2.54 -11.19 13.70
C GLN A 63 1.81 -9.99 13.09
N ILE A 64 0.83 -10.24 12.20
CA ILE A 64 0.02 -9.19 11.58
C ILE A 64 -1.47 -9.58 11.72
N PRO A 65 -2.29 -8.76 12.41
CA PRO A 65 -3.69 -9.09 12.60
C PRO A 65 -4.48 -8.99 11.29
N ALA A 66 -5.26 -10.03 10.98
CA ALA A 66 -6.04 -10.12 9.74
C ALA A 66 -7.00 -8.93 9.54
N ARG A 67 -7.56 -8.37 10.61
CA ARG A 67 -8.46 -7.20 10.56
C ARG A 67 -7.78 -5.96 9.95
N LEU A 68 -6.49 -5.74 10.24
CA LEU A 68 -5.78 -4.59 9.70
C LEU A 68 -5.37 -4.80 8.25
N ILE A 69 -5.07 -6.04 7.86
CA ILE A 69 -4.88 -6.40 6.45
C ILE A 69 -6.17 -6.14 5.67
N GLN A 70 -7.33 -6.54 6.20
CA GLN A 70 -8.63 -6.28 5.59
C GLN A 70 -8.91 -4.77 5.46
N LEU A 71 -8.61 -3.98 6.49
CA LEU A 71 -8.76 -2.52 6.43
C LEU A 71 -7.86 -1.89 5.37
N GLN A 72 -6.61 -2.35 5.26
CA GLN A 72 -5.65 -1.87 4.25
C GLN A 72 -6.12 -2.22 2.84
N VAL A 73 -6.59 -3.44 2.60
CA VAL A 73 -7.19 -3.83 1.32
C VAL A 73 -8.44 -3.00 1.00
N LEU A 74 -9.29 -2.72 1.99
CA LEU A 74 -10.47 -1.87 1.81
C LEU A 74 -10.08 -0.44 1.41
N LEU A 75 -9.09 0.15 2.07
CA LEU A 75 -8.54 1.48 1.72
C LEU A 75 -8.01 1.51 0.28
N PHE A 76 -7.31 0.45 -0.14
CA PHE A 76 -6.84 0.30 -1.52
C PHE A 76 -7.99 0.16 -2.53
N LEU A 77 -9.03 -0.62 -2.22
CA LEU A 77 -10.19 -0.76 -3.10
C LEU A 77 -10.94 0.57 -3.26
N LEU A 78 -11.07 1.35 -2.18
CA LEU A 78 -11.66 2.70 -2.23
C LEU A 78 -10.82 3.66 -3.06
N SER A 79 -9.49 3.63 -2.93
CA SER A 79 -8.60 4.46 -3.76
C SER A 79 -8.64 4.06 -5.23
N LEU A 80 -8.70 2.75 -5.52
CA LEU A 80 -8.82 2.22 -6.87
C LEU A 80 -10.14 2.63 -7.52
N LEU A 81 -11.25 2.52 -6.79
CA LEU A 81 -12.56 2.98 -7.26
C LEU A 81 -12.54 4.49 -7.56
N GLY A 82 -11.95 5.30 -6.67
CA GLY A 82 -11.78 6.73 -6.89
C GLY A 82 -10.92 7.05 -8.12
N LEU A 83 -9.84 6.30 -8.35
CA LEU A 83 -8.98 6.45 -9.54
C LEU A 83 -9.75 6.10 -10.81
N ILE A 84 -10.56 5.04 -10.81
CA ILE A 84 -11.41 4.67 -11.95
C ILE A 84 -12.44 5.79 -12.22
N LEU A 85 -13.11 6.32 -11.19
CA LEU A 85 -14.06 7.42 -11.33
C LEU A 85 -13.38 8.71 -11.83
N SER A 86 -12.10 8.92 -11.49
CA SER A 86 -11.32 10.05 -11.98
C SER A 86 -11.02 10.01 -13.48
N LEU A 87 -11.22 8.85 -14.14
CA LEU A 87 -11.15 8.77 -15.61
C LEU A 87 -12.35 9.45 -16.28
N VAL A 88 -13.48 9.59 -15.58
CA VAL A 88 -14.68 10.30 -16.08
C VAL A 88 -14.62 11.77 -15.70
N ASP A 89 -14.42 12.05 -14.40
CA ASP A 89 -14.25 13.41 -13.88
C ASP A 89 -13.01 13.48 -12.98
N ALA A 90 -11.88 13.82 -13.59
CA ALA A 90 -10.60 13.94 -12.90
C ALA A 90 -10.61 15.01 -11.81
N THR A 91 -11.33 16.11 -12.03
CA THR A 91 -11.31 17.27 -11.13
C THR A 91 -11.84 16.96 -9.74
N THR A 92 -12.93 16.20 -9.66
CA THR A 92 -13.61 15.90 -8.39
C THR A 92 -13.02 14.66 -7.71
N TRP A 93 -12.77 13.59 -8.47
CA TRP A 93 -12.47 12.27 -7.91
C TRP A 93 -10.99 11.99 -7.72
N PHE A 94 -10.09 12.70 -8.40
CA PHE A 94 -8.66 12.43 -8.30
C PHE A 94 -8.09 12.72 -6.90
N ARG A 95 -8.45 13.87 -6.31
CA ARG A 95 -7.99 14.27 -4.97
C ARG A 95 -8.34 13.27 -3.87
N PRO A 96 -9.61 12.86 -3.68
CA PRO A 96 -9.95 11.88 -2.64
C PRO A 96 -9.31 10.52 -2.90
N ALA A 97 -9.18 10.10 -4.17
CA ALA A 97 -8.51 8.85 -4.53
C ALA A 97 -7.03 8.86 -4.11
N MET A 98 -6.32 9.97 -4.33
CA MET A 98 -4.92 10.13 -3.93
C MET A 98 -4.75 10.12 -2.41
N VAL A 99 -5.65 10.79 -1.66
CA VAL A 99 -5.62 10.75 -0.19
C VAL A 99 -5.81 9.32 0.32
N MET A 100 -6.81 8.59 -0.20
CA MET A 100 -7.04 7.18 0.14
C MET A 100 -5.83 6.30 -0.21
N LEU A 101 -5.18 6.55 -1.36
CA LEU A 101 -3.99 5.82 -1.78
C LEU A 101 -2.80 6.07 -0.86
N ILE A 102 -2.56 7.32 -0.45
CA ILE A 102 -1.50 7.67 0.50
C ILE A 102 -1.77 7.02 1.85
N LEU A 103 -3.01 7.09 2.35
CA LEU A 103 -3.41 6.44 3.59
C LEU A 103 -3.19 4.92 3.54
N ASN A 104 -3.50 4.28 2.42
CA ASN A 104 -3.21 2.87 2.20
C ASN A 104 -1.71 2.56 2.33
N TRP A 105 -0.84 3.35 1.70
CA TRP A 105 0.61 3.17 1.77
C TRP A 105 1.18 3.41 3.18
N SER A 106 0.71 4.45 3.87
CA SER A 106 1.10 4.71 5.25
C SER A 106 0.65 3.58 6.19
N CYS A 107 -0.55 3.05 5.98
CA CYS A 107 -1.07 1.91 6.76
C CYS A 107 -0.23 0.65 6.54
N LEU A 108 0.07 0.32 5.27
CA LEU A 108 0.96 -0.80 4.91
C LEU A 108 2.31 -0.67 5.62
N PHE A 109 2.95 0.50 5.52
CA PHE A 109 4.25 0.75 6.14
C PHE A 109 4.21 0.48 7.65
N GLY A 110 3.19 0.98 8.34
CA GLY A 110 2.99 0.71 9.77
C GLY A 110 2.76 -0.77 10.10
N LEU A 111 2.10 -1.53 9.22
CA LEU A 111 1.88 -2.96 9.40
C LEU A 111 3.16 -3.79 9.21
N LEU A 112 4.00 -3.42 8.25
CA LEU A 112 5.27 -4.11 7.97
C LEU A 112 6.32 -3.88 9.05
N LEU A 113 6.26 -2.76 9.79
CA LEU A 113 7.15 -2.52 10.93
C LEU A 113 6.84 -3.43 12.13
N ARG A 114 5.62 -3.95 12.26
CA ARG A 114 5.20 -4.75 13.42
C ARG A 114 5.99 -6.07 13.58
N PRO A 115 6.15 -6.91 12.53
CA PRO A 115 7.03 -8.08 12.61
C PRO A 115 8.45 -7.74 13.08
N GLY A 116 9.06 -6.68 12.55
CA GLY A 116 10.39 -6.23 12.95
C GLY A 116 10.45 -5.77 14.41
N TRP A 117 9.42 -5.10 14.91
CA TRP A 117 9.33 -4.72 16.30
C TRP A 117 9.18 -5.93 17.24
N ILE A 118 8.37 -6.92 16.86
CA ILE A 118 8.25 -8.19 17.59
C ILE A 118 9.61 -8.89 17.68
N TYR A 119 10.34 -8.94 16.57
CA TYR A 119 11.69 -9.49 16.53
C TYR A 119 12.63 -8.80 17.52
N TYR A 120 12.66 -7.46 17.51
CA TYR A 120 13.52 -6.69 18.42
C TYR A 120 13.15 -6.92 19.89
N ARG A 121 11.85 -7.00 20.20
CA ARG A 121 11.36 -7.24 21.56
C ARG A 121 11.82 -8.60 22.10
N ILE A 122 11.65 -9.67 21.32
CA ILE A 122 12.06 -11.02 21.74
C ILE A 122 13.56 -11.05 22.02
N LYS A 123 14.36 -10.51 21.09
CA LYS A 123 15.82 -10.46 21.25
C LYS A 123 16.27 -9.66 22.48
N SER A 124 15.57 -8.58 22.81
CA SER A 124 15.90 -7.75 23.98
C SER A 124 15.61 -8.42 25.32
N GLN A 125 14.59 -9.29 25.39
CA GLN A 125 14.21 -9.95 26.65
C GLN A 125 15.24 -11.01 27.06
N GLU A 126 15.86 -11.68 26.11
CA GLU A 126 16.90 -12.68 26.41
C GLU A 126 18.26 -12.07 26.74
N ALA A 127 18.59 -10.90 26.21
CA ALA A 127 19.82 -10.20 26.60
C ALA A 127 19.82 -9.79 28.09
N SER A 128 18.67 -9.84 28.76
CA SER A 128 18.48 -9.51 30.18
C SER A 128 18.31 -10.73 31.10
N THR A 129 18.31 -11.95 30.58
CA THR A 129 18.24 -13.22 31.34
C THR A 129 19.55 -13.97 31.25
#